data_AF-A0A7K0GVE0-F1
#
_entry.id   AF-A0A7K0GVE0-F1
#
_cell.length_a   1.000
_cell.length_b   1.000
_cell.length_c   1.000
_cell.angle_alpha   90.00
_cell.angle_beta   90.00
_cell.angle_gamma   90.00
#
_symmetry.space_group_name_H-M   'P 1'
#
loop_
_entity.id
_entity.type
_entity.pdbx_description
1 polymer ?
#
loop_
_entity_poly.entity_id
_entity_poly.type
_entity_poly.pdbx_seq_one_letter_code
_entity_poly.pdbx_strand_id
1 'polypeptide(L)'
;MEAVPKSEVRLAISADSLMRLPPRASYSGKSGQANVSVSRDGDVIAVHASCDSLQILVEYYAGRSETYREAWEEMADLYEAEVKRRSNPVQIFFYGLGTGIVICVLAVILIQKQKKDGG
;
A
#
# COMPACT_ATOMS: atom_id res chain seq x y z
N MET A 1 21.23 0.07 2.84
CA MET A 1 20.68 0.67 4.07
C MET A 1 21.82 1.41 4.73
N GLU A 2 21.94 2.70 4.47
CA GLU A 2 22.99 3.52 5.10
C GLU A 2 22.57 3.80 6.54
N ALA A 3 23.49 3.64 7.49
CA ALA A 3 23.18 3.87 8.90
C ALA A 3 22.83 5.34 9.12
N VAL A 4 21.74 5.60 9.86
CA VAL A 4 21.34 6.98 10.16
C VAL A 4 22.48 7.66 10.95
N PRO A 5 23.05 8.76 10.43
CA PRO A 5 24.18 9.40 11.08
C PRO A 5 23.76 9.97 12.43
N LYS A 6 24.53 9.66 13.47
CA LYS A 6 24.31 10.20 14.82
C LYS A 6 24.33 11.73 14.76
N SER A 7 23.20 12.35 15.08
CA SER A 7 23.04 13.80 15.18
C SER A 7 22.97 14.19 16.66
N GLU A 8 23.83 15.11 17.10
CA GLU A 8 23.85 15.63 18.47
C GLU A 8 23.81 17.16 18.43
N VAL A 9 22.92 17.77 19.23
CA VAL A 9 22.88 19.21 19.47
C VAL A 9 23.27 19.49 20.90
N ARG A 10 24.21 20.41 21.08
CA ARG A 10 24.56 20.97 22.39
C ARG A 10 24.26 22.45 22.38
N LEU A 11 23.43 22.88 23.31
CA LEU A 11 23.09 24.28 23.50
C LEU A 11 23.65 24.73 24.85
N ALA A 12 24.73 25.51 24.83
CA ALA A 12 25.32 26.09 26.02
C ALA A 12 24.77 27.51 26.23
N ILE A 13 24.03 27.71 27.31
CA ILE A 13 23.41 28.99 27.65
C ILE A 13 23.84 29.35 29.06
N SER A 14 24.27 30.59 29.30
CA SER A 14 24.55 31.02 30.67
C SER A 14 23.24 31.14 31.46
N ALA A 15 23.27 30.74 32.73
CA ALA A 15 22.11 30.81 33.62
C ALA A 15 21.57 32.25 33.72
N ASP A 16 22.46 33.26 33.75
CA ASP A 16 22.09 34.67 33.73
C ASP A 16 21.32 35.09 32.47
N SER A 17 21.65 34.50 31.31
CA SER A 17 20.95 34.79 30.05
C SER A 17 19.58 34.13 29.98
N LEU A 18 19.45 32.89 30.48
CA LEU A 18 18.15 32.22 30.65
C LEU A 18 17.24 32.99 31.61
N MET A 19 17.82 33.51 32.69
CA MET A 19 17.09 34.29 33.69
C MET A 19 16.79 35.73 33.25
N ARG A 20 17.31 36.17 32.11
CA ARG A 20 16.97 37.46 31.47
C ARG A 20 16.20 37.29 30.17
N LEU A 21 15.76 36.08 29.85
CA LEU A 21 15.02 35.80 28.62
C LEU A 21 13.71 36.59 28.61
N PRO A 22 13.49 37.50 27.64
CA PRO A 22 12.25 38.26 27.56
C PRO A 22 11.06 37.34 27.22
N PRO A 23 9.83 37.74 27.57
CA PRO A 23 8.63 36.96 27.26
C PRO A 23 8.52 36.71 25.75
N ARG A 24 8.35 35.45 25.36
CA ARG A 24 8.28 34.96 23.96
C ARG A 24 9.62 34.83 23.20
N ALA A 25 10.76 35.07 23.84
CA ALA A 25 12.06 34.70 23.25
C ALA A 25 12.41 33.23 23.57
N SER A 26 13.17 32.58 22.69
CA SER A 26 13.69 31.23 22.91
C SER A 26 15.09 31.10 22.31
N TYR A 27 15.93 30.28 22.94
CA TYR A 27 17.18 29.83 22.35
C TYR A 27 16.92 28.52 21.61
N SER A 28 17.50 28.36 20.42
CA SER A 28 17.36 27.14 19.64
C SER A 28 18.70 26.69 19.07
N GLY A 29 18.95 25.39 19.05
CA GLY A 29 20.07 24.76 18.35
C GLY A 29 19.56 23.65 17.43
N LYS A 30 20.17 23.50 16.25
CA LYS A 30 19.87 22.41 15.30
C LYS A 30 21.18 21.83 14.78
N SER A 31 21.24 20.51 14.68
CA SER A 31 22.38 19.75 14.16
C SER A 31 21.83 18.49 13.49
N GLY A 32 21.88 18.44 12.16
CA GLY A 32 21.30 17.37 11.37
C GLY A 32 19.81 17.18 11.68
N GLN A 33 19.48 15.98 12.17
CA GLN A 33 18.12 15.57 12.53
C GLN A 33 17.76 15.95 13.97
N ALA A 34 18.72 16.35 14.80
CA ALA A 34 18.48 16.77 16.18
C ALA A 34 18.22 18.28 16.26
N ASN A 35 17.25 18.68 17.08
CA ASN A 35 17.00 20.07 17.43
C ASN A 35 16.66 20.18 18.92
N VAL A 36 16.98 21.34 19.50
CA VAL A 36 16.62 21.70 20.87
C VAL A 36 16.19 23.15 20.91
N SER A 37 15.10 23.45 21.62
CA SER A 37 14.71 24.81 21.96
C SER A 37 14.50 24.95 23.45
N VAL A 38 14.91 26.09 23.98
CA VAL A 38 14.80 26.45 25.40
C VAL A 38 14.07 27.78 25.47
N SER A 39 12.90 27.78 26.08
CA SER A 39 12.10 28.97 26.32
C SER A 39 11.86 29.14 27.81
N ARG A 40 11.49 30.37 28.19
CA ARG A 40 11.11 30.70 29.55
C ARG A 40 9.68 31.21 29.56
N ASP A 41 8.88 30.64 30.46
CA ASP A 41 7.53 31.10 30.74
C ASP A 41 7.40 31.33 32.25
N GLY A 42 7.44 32.60 32.67
CA GLY A 42 7.49 32.98 34.08
C GLY A 42 8.69 32.39 34.81
N ASP A 43 8.43 31.51 35.77
CA ASP A 43 9.45 30.80 36.57
C ASP A 43 9.81 29.41 36.02
N VAL A 44 9.22 29.01 34.90
CA VAL A 44 9.45 27.70 34.27
C VAL A 44 10.37 27.83 33.07
N ILE A 45 11.39 26.96 33.01
CA ILE A 45 12.23 26.76 31.83
C ILE A 45 11.70 25.55 31.08
N ALA A 46 11.16 25.78 29.87
CA ALA A 46 10.69 24.72 28.99
C ALA A 46 11.82 24.34 28.02
N VAL A 47 12.19 23.05 28.01
CA VAL A 47 13.19 22.50 27.10
C VAL A 47 12.50 21.50 26.18
N HIS A 48 12.50 21.80 24.89
CA HIS A 48 12.00 20.89 23.86
C HIS A 48 13.19 20.33 23.08
N ALA A 49 13.31 19.01 23.01
CA ALA A 49 14.29 18.34 22.16
C ALA A 49 13.57 17.38 21.22
N SER A 50 13.87 17.47 19.92
CA SER A 50 13.35 16.54 18.91
C SER A 50 14.49 15.96 18.08
N CYS A 51 14.28 14.75 17.58
CA CYS A 51 15.15 14.08 16.63
C CYS A 51 14.32 13.52 15.48
N ASP A 52 14.48 14.08 14.29
CA ASP A 52 13.65 13.80 13.11
C ASP A 52 14.07 12.49 12.40
N SER A 53 14.89 11.65 13.05
CA SER A 53 15.44 10.42 12.46
C SER A 53 14.41 9.32 12.20
N LEU A 54 13.39 9.21 13.05
CA LEU A 54 12.32 8.23 12.86
C LEU A 54 11.36 8.67 11.75
N GLN A 55 11.17 9.98 11.58
CA GLN A 55 10.24 10.53 10.60
C GLN A 55 10.70 10.26 9.16
N ILE A 56 12.00 10.43 8.89
CA ILE A 56 12.62 10.05 7.61
C ILE A 56 12.46 8.56 7.33
N LEU A 57 12.60 7.70 8.35
CA LEU A 57 12.43 6.26 8.19
C LEU A 57 10.97 5.88 7.90
N VAL A 58 10.02 6.51 8.59
CA VAL A 58 8.58 6.31 8.36
C VAL A 58 8.18 6.81 6.98
N GLU A 59 8.64 7.98 6.55
CA GLU A 59 8.40 8.50 5.20
C GLU A 59 8.99 7.59 4.12
N TYR A 60 10.19 7.06 4.35
CA TYR A 60 10.80 6.08 3.45
C TYR A 60 9.95 4.81 3.31
N TYR A 61 9.51 4.22 4.43
CA TYR A 61 8.68 3.00 4.39
C TYR A 61 7.26 3.27 3.89
N ALA A 62 6.68 4.43 4.18
CA ALA A 62 5.37 4.85 3.66
C ALA A 62 5.43 5.06 2.14
N GLY A 63 6.46 5.73 1.62
CA GLY A 63 6.68 5.86 0.17
C GLY A 63 6.95 4.52 -0.52
N ARG A 64 7.59 3.56 0.16
CA ARG A 64 7.79 2.20 -0.34
C ARG A 64 6.50 1.36 -0.34
N SER A 65 5.59 1.58 0.61
CA SER A 65 4.32 0.86 0.74
C SER A 65 3.44 0.97 -0.51
N GLU A 66 3.37 2.15 -1.14
CA GLU A 66 2.57 2.35 -2.37
C GLU A 66 3.04 1.44 -3.51
N THR A 67 4.34 1.27 -3.68
CA THR A 67 4.89 0.39 -4.72
C THR A 67 4.54 -1.09 -4.51
N TYR A 68 4.41 -1.54 -3.26
CA TYR A 68 3.95 -2.90 -2.99
C TYR A 68 2.45 -3.02 -3.20
N ARG A 69 1.65 -2.03 -2.81
CA ARG A 69 0.20 -2.05 -2.97
C ARG A 69 -0.20 -2.19 -4.45
N GLU A 70 0.41 -1.42 -5.34
CA GLU A 70 0.14 -1.50 -6.78
C GLU A 70 0.51 -2.87 -7.36
N ALA A 71 1.65 -3.44 -6.96
CA ALA A 71 2.06 -4.77 -7.41
C ALA A 71 1.14 -5.90 -6.89
N TRP A 72 0.59 -5.76 -5.69
CA TRP A 72 -0.39 -6.71 -5.13
C TRP A 72 -1.75 -6.60 -5.82
N GLU A 73 -2.17 -5.38 -6.16
CA GLU A 73 -3.44 -5.11 -6.84
C GLU A 73 -3.41 -5.64 -8.28
N GLU A 74 -2.32 -5.41 -9.02
CA GLU A 74 -2.11 -5.99 -10.35
C GLU A 74 -2.12 -7.53 -10.33
N MET A 75 -1.44 -8.13 -9.33
CA MET A 75 -1.39 -9.58 -9.20
C MET A 75 -2.75 -10.18 -8.80
N ALA A 76 -3.53 -9.49 -7.96
CA ALA A 76 -4.88 -9.89 -7.58
C ALA A 76 -5.84 -9.84 -8.77
N ASP A 77 -5.80 -8.77 -9.57
CA ASP A 77 -6.60 -8.63 -10.79
C ASP A 77 -6.29 -9.71 -11.82
N LEU A 78 -5.01 -10.03 -12.03
CA LEU A 78 -4.59 -11.12 -12.91
C LEU A 78 -5.09 -12.48 -12.41
N TYR A 79 -5.05 -12.72 -11.10
CA TYR A 79 -5.54 -13.95 -10.50
C TYR A 79 -7.06 -14.08 -10.63
N GLU A 80 -7.82 -13.02 -10.38
CA GLU A 80 -9.27 -12.99 -10.59
C GLU A 80 -9.63 -13.22 -12.07
N ALA A 81 -8.88 -12.60 -12.99
CA ALA A 81 -9.06 -12.79 -14.42
C ALA A 81 -8.78 -14.25 -14.84
N GLU A 82 -7.74 -14.89 -14.29
CA GLU A 82 -7.44 -16.31 -14.54
C GLU A 82 -8.52 -17.24 -13.95
N VAL A 83 -8.98 -16.99 -12.72
CA VAL A 83 -10.03 -17.79 -12.08
C VAL A 83 -11.35 -17.67 -12.86
N LYS A 84 -11.69 -16.48 -13.35
CA LYS A 84 -12.90 -16.24 -14.15
C LYS A 84 -12.81 -16.83 -15.56
N ARG A 85 -11.61 -16.83 -16.15
CA ARG A 85 -11.33 -17.48 -17.45
C ARG A 85 -11.31 -19.01 -17.34
N ARG A 86 -10.95 -19.55 -16.18
CA ARG A 86 -11.07 -20.97 -15.84
C ARG A 86 -12.54 -21.32 -15.63
N SER A 87 -13.34 -21.24 -16.70
CA SER A 87 -14.69 -21.80 -16.71
C SER A 87 -14.60 -23.27 -16.30
N ASN A 88 -15.55 -23.70 -15.49
CA ASN A 88 -15.50 -24.98 -14.82
C ASN A 88 -15.36 -26.11 -15.87
N PRO A 89 -14.29 -26.92 -15.86
CA PRO A 89 -14.07 -27.96 -16.89
C PRO A 89 -15.24 -28.96 -16.98
N VAL A 90 -15.96 -29.13 -15.88
CA VAL A 90 -17.17 -29.94 -15.79
C VAL A 90 -18.33 -29.33 -16.59
N GLN A 91 -18.47 -28.00 -16.60
CA GLN A 91 -19.51 -27.33 -17.40
C GLN A 91 -19.25 -27.44 -18.90
N ILE A 92 -17.99 -27.32 -19.34
CA ILE A 92 -17.62 -27.52 -20.75
C ILE A 92 -17.97 -28.95 -21.20
N PHE A 93 -17.68 -29.94 -20.34
CA PHE A 93 -17.99 -31.34 -20.62
C PHE A 93 -19.50 -31.59 -20.77
N PHE A 94 -20.31 -31.08 -19.85
CA PHE A 94 -21.77 -31.24 -19.92
C PHE A 94 -22.39 -30.50 -21.12
N TYR A 95 -21.86 -29.32 -21.48
CA TYR A 95 -22.31 -28.59 -22.65
C TYR A 95 -21.99 -29.33 -23.96
N GLY A 96 -20.80 -29.92 -24.06
CA GLY A 96 -20.41 -30.75 -25.20
C GLY A 96 -21.27 -32.02 -25.34
N LEU A 97 -21.55 -32.69 -24.23
CA LEU A 97 -22.41 -33.88 -24.22
C LEU A 97 -23.85 -33.53 -24.62
N GLY A 98 -24.41 -32.47 -24.03
CA GLY A 98 -25.77 -32.02 -24.33
C GLY A 98 -25.94 -31.61 -25.79
N THR A 99 -25.02 -30.82 -26.33
CA THR A 99 -25.08 -30.39 -27.74
C THR A 99 -24.93 -31.58 -28.70
N GLY A 100 -24.04 -32.55 -28.42
CA GLY A 100 -23.87 -33.75 -29.24
C GLY A 100 -25.13 -34.61 -29.31
N ILE A 101 -25.81 -34.85 -28.17
CA ILE A 101 -27.05 -35.64 -28.14
C ILE A 101 -28.15 -34.96 -28.96
N VAL A 102 -28.31 -33.64 -28.82
CA VAL A 102 -29.33 -32.88 -29.57
C VAL A 102 -29.09 -32.97 -31.07
N ILE A 103 -27.84 -32.83 -31.53
CA ILE A 103 -27.47 -32.96 -32.94
C ILE A 103 -27.78 -34.36 -33.46
N CYS A 104 -27.44 -35.42 -32.71
CA CYS A 104 -27.74 -36.80 -33.09
C CYS A 104 -29.25 -37.05 -33.23
N VAL A 105 -30.06 -36.57 -32.29
CA VAL A 105 -31.52 -36.72 -32.33
C VAL A 105 -32.11 -35.98 -33.54
N LEU A 106 -31.67 -34.75 -33.80
CA LEU A 106 -32.11 -33.98 -34.97
C LEU A 106 -31.75 -34.67 -36.28
N ALA A 107 -30.54 -35.22 -36.40
CA ALA A 107 -30.11 -35.95 -37.59
C ALA A 107 -31.00 -37.19 -37.83
N VAL A 108 -31.32 -37.96 -36.79
CA VAL A 108 -32.20 -39.13 -36.91
C VAL A 108 -33.62 -38.72 -37.35
N ILE A 109 -34.17 -37.64 -36.80
CA ILE A 109 -35.50 -37.13 -37.18
C ILE A 109 -35.52 -36.70 -38.66
N LEU A 110 -34.48 -35.99 -39.11
CA LEU A 110 -34.37 -35.56 -40.51
C LEU A 110 -34.25 -36.75 -41.47
N ILE A 111 -33.45 -37.76 -41.13
CA ILE A 111 -33.31 -38.98 -41.93
C ILE A 111 -34.65 -39.73 -42.04
N GLN A 112 -35.40 -39.84 -40.93
CA GLN A 112 -36.71 -40.48 -40.95
C GLN A 112 -37.75 -39.69 -41.76
N LYS A 113 -37.69 -38.35 -41.72
CA LYS A 113 -38.54 -37.50 -42.58
C LYS A 113 -38.24 -37.69 -44.06
N GLN A 114 -36.97 -37.65 -44.46
CA GLN A 114 -36.54 -37.87 -45.85
C GLN A 114 -37.02 -39.23 -46.38
N LYS A 115 -36.99 -40.27 -45.53
CA LYS A 115 -37.48 -41.61 -45.89
C LYS A 115 -39.01 -41.70 -46.02
N LYS A 116 -39.75 -40.82 -45.35
CA LYS A 116 -41.22 -40.75 -45.38
C LYS A 116 -41.75 -39.88 -46.52
N ASP A 117 -41.01 -38.84 -46.92
CA ASP A 117 -41.38 -37.93 -48.00
C ASP A 117 -40.90 -38.42 -49.39
N GLY A 118 -39.96 -39.37 -49.43
CA GLY A 118 -39.35 -39.92 -50.65
C GLY A 118 -39.84 -41.31 -51.08
N GLY A 119 -40.95 -41.83 -50.54
CA GLY A 119 -41.57 -43.10 -50.93
C GLY A 119 -43.06 -42.95 -51.13
#